data_AF-A0A1H2ER33-F1
#
_entry.id   AF-A0A1H2ER33-F1
#
_cell.length_a   1.000
_cell.length_b   1.000
_cell.length_c   1.000
_cell.angle_alpha   90.00
_cell.angle_beta   90.00
_cell.angle_gamma   90.00
#
_symmetry.space_group_name_H-M   'P 1'
#
loop_
_entity.id
_entity.type
_entity.pdbx_description
1 polymer ?
#
loop_
_entity_poly.entity_id
_entity_poly.type
_entity_poly.pdbx_seq_one_letter_code
_entity_poly.pdbx_strand_id
1 'polypeptide(L)' 'MLAENTSTPRAIITDADSDPDNMILAIAIRDQYSFEMAIPKDKYDPFLLMEMIENGSTQ' A
#
# COMPACT_ATOMS: atom_id res chain seq x y z
N MET A 1 -6.27 10.55 -5.19
CA MET A 1 -6.38 9.16 -5.66
C MET A 1 -5.59 8.94 -6.95
N LEU A 2 -5.21 7.70 -7.31
CA LEU A 2 -4.39 7.41 -8.50
C LEU A 2 -4.99 7.98 -9.81
N ALA A 3 -6.31 8.02 -9.93
CA ALA A 3 -7.00 8.61 -11.08
C ALA A 3 -6.82 10.14 -11.19
N GLU A 4 -6.57 10.84 -10.08
CA GLU A 4 -6.50 12.30 -10.02
C GLU A 4 -5.08 12.83 -10.27
N ASN A 5 -4.05 12.00 -10.05
CA ASN A 5 -2.67 12.35 -10.33
C ASN A 5 -2.04 11.35 -11.30
N THR A 6 -2.02 11.73 -12.58
CA THR A 6 -1.48 10.92 -13.67
C THR A 6 0.04 10.72 -13.59
N SER A 7 0.74 11.58 -12.85
CA SER A 7 2.20 11.51 -12.67
C SER A 7 2.61 10.46 -11.64
N THR A 8 1.71 10.08 -10.72
CA THR A 8 2.04 9.08 -9.71
C THR A 8 1.95 7.67 -10.30
N PRO A 9 3.02 6.86 -10.22
CA PRO A 9 3.04 5.50 -10.78
C PRO A 9 2.27 4.50 -9.91
N ARG A 10 2.06 4.82 -8.62
CA ARG A 10 1.39 3.96 -7.65
C ARG A 10 0.60 4.75 -6.63
N ALA A 11 -0.42 4.12 -6.05
CA ALA A 11 -1.14 4.62 -4.89
C ALA A 11 -1.22 3.53 -3.82
N ILE A 12 -1.09 3.95 -2.56
CA ILE A 12 -1.11 3.09 -1.39
C ILE A 12 -2.16 3.66 -0.45
N ILE A 13 -3.07 2.80 -0.01
CA ILE A 13 -4.13 3.15 0.94
C ILE A 13 -4.11 2.10 2.05
N THR A 14 -4.26 2.56 3.29
CA THR A 14 -4.32 1.72 4.48
C THR A 14 -5.61 2.00 5.22
N ASP A 15 -6.30 0.97 5.65
CA ASP A 15 -7.50 1.03 6.47
C ASP A 15 -7.29 0.22 7.76
N ALA A 16 -7.35 0.92 8.88
CA ALA A 16 -7.15 0.35 10.22
C ALA A 16 -8.47 0.11 10.97
N ASP A 17 -9.58 0.61 10.43
CA ASP A 17 -10.86 0.76 11.12
C ASP A 17 -11.85 -0.35 10.73
N SER A 18 -11.75 -0.86 9.50
CA SER A 18 -12.65 -1.90 8.99
C SER A 18 -12.46 -3.28 9.64
N ASP A 19 -11.26 -3.58 10.16
CA ASP A 19 -10.94 -4.85 10.82
C ASP A 19 -10.27 -4.59 12.19
N PRO A 20 -10.72 -5.23 13.29
CA PRO A 20 -10.16 -5.01 14.61
C PRO A 20 -8.71 -5.50 14.75
N ASP A 21 -8.35 -6.59 14.07
CA ASP A 21 -7.08 -7.31 14.23
C ASP A 21 -6.08 -7.01 13.10
N ASN A 22 -6.56 -6.55 11.95
CA ASN A 22 -5.76 -6.34 10.75
C ASN A 22 -5.76 -4.89 10.26
N MET A 23 -4.65 -4.50 9.65
CA MET A 23 -4.53 -3.36 8.75
C MET A 23 -4.80 -3.85 7.33
N ILE A 24 -5.78 -3.28 6.65
CA ILE A 24 -6.03 -3.55 5.23
C ILE A 24 -5.15 -2.62 4.41
N LEU A 25 -4.31 -3.19 3.56
CA LEU A 25 -3.41 -2.48 2.67
C LEU A 25 -3.85 -2.71 1.22
N ALA A 26 -4.20 -1.63 0.53
CA ALA A 26 -4.49 -1.63 -0.89
C ALA A 26 -3.36 -0.92 -1.65
N ILE A 27 -2.78 -1.62 -2.63
CA ILE A 27 -1.76 -1.07 -3.53
C ILE A 27 -2.28 -1.15 -4.96
N ALA A 28 -2.24 -0.03 -5.65
CA ALA A 28 -2.51 0.07 -7.08
C ALA A 28 -1.27 0.59 -7.81
N ILE A 29 -0.83 -0.14 -8.83
CA ILE A 29 0.27 0.23 -9.72
C ILE A 29 -0.34 0.49 -11.10
N ARG A 30 -0.12 1.69 -11.62
CA ARG A 30 -0.71 2.14 -12.89
C ARG A 30 -0.30 1.18 -14.03
N ASP A 31 -1.29 0.80 -14.82
CA ASP A 31 -1.16 -0.04 -16.02
C ASP A 31 -0.46 -1.40 -15.79
N GLN A 32 -0.40 -1.87 -14.54
CA GLN A 32 0.25 -3.13 -14.20
C GLN A 32 -0.65 -4.01 -13.33
N TYR A 33 -0.77 -3.71 -12.04
CA TYR A 33 -1.44 -4.60 -11.08
C TYR A 33 -2.09 -3.81 -9.94
N SER A 34 -3.11 -4.40 -9.34
CA SER A 34 -3.65 -3.98 -8.06
C SER A 34 -3.80 -5.17 -7.15
N PHE A 35 -3.54 -5.00 -5.86
CA PHE A 35 -3.71 -6.04 -4.87
C PHE A 35 -4.09 -5.46 -3.51
N GLU A 36 -4.73 -6.30 -2.71
CA GLU A 36 -5.15 -6.00 -1.35
C GLU A 36 -4.59 -7.09 -0.43
N MET A 37 -4.14 -6.69 0.74
CA MET A 37 -3.59 -7.58 1.76
C MET A 37 -4.08 -7.18 3.14
N ALA A 38 -4.47 -8.17 3.94
CA ALA A 38 -4.69 -7.99 5.37
C ALA A 38 -3.38 -8.28 6.12
N ILE A 39 -2.89 -7.32 6.88
CA ILE A 39 -1.67 -7.42 7.67
C ILE A 39 -2.05 -7.36 9.15
N PRO A 40 -1.72 -8.36 9.98
CA PRO A 40 -1.95 -8.28 11.42
C PRO A 40 -1.36 -7.00 12.02
N LYS A 41 -2.13 -6.27 12.84
CA LYS A 41 -1.73 -4.95 13.36
C LYS A 41 -0.44 -4.99 14.17
N ASP A 42 -0.17 -6.08 14.88
CA ASP A 42 1.05 -6.32 15.64
C ASP A 42 2.31 -6.46 14.75
N LYS A 43 2.12 -6.70 13.46
CA LYS A 43 3.18 -6.86 12.45
C LYS A 43 3.22 -5.72 11.43
N TYR A 44 2.31 -4.75 11.54
CA TYR A 44 2.23 -3.64 10.60
C TYR A 44 3.16 -2.49 11.03
N ASP A 45 4.11 -2.15 10.17
CA ASP A 45 4.95 -0.96 10.28
C ASP A 45 4.84 -0.13 8.99
N PRO A 46 4.20 1.05 9.04
CA PRO A 46 4.00 1.89 7.85
C PRO A 46 5.31 2.45 7.30
N PHE A 47 6.33 2.68 8.14
CA PHE A 47 7.61 3.24 7.70
C PHE A 47 8.44 2.19 6.98
N LEU A 48 8.53 0.99 7.55
CA LEU A 48 9.19 -0.14 6.90
C LEU A 48 8.53 -0.48 5.56
N LEU A 49 7.19 -0.46 5.52
CA LEU A 49 6.45 -0.71 4.29
C LEU A 49 6.76 0.33 3.21
N MET A 50 6.77 1.62 3.56
CA MET A 50 7.16 2.67 2.61
C MET A 50 8.61 2.51 2.15
N GLU A 51 9.54 2.23 3.06
CA GLU A 51 10.95 2.02 2.72
C GLU A 51 11.13 0.82 1.76
N MET A 52 10.46 -0.31 2.02
CA MET A 52 10.51 -1.47 1.13
C MET A 52 9.94 -1.15 -0.26
N ILE A 53 8.86 -0.39 -0.32
CA ILE A 53 8.23 0.04 -1.57
C ILE A 53 9.14 1.00 -2.32
N GLU A 54 9.80 1.94 -1.66
CA GLU A 54 10.77 2.86 -2.26
C GLU A 54 11.99 2.11 -2.78
N ASN A 55 12.61 1.28 -1.95
CA ASN A 55 13.81 0.50 -2.30
C ASN A 55 13.55 -0.57 -3.37
N GLY A 56 12.36 -1.18 -3.38
CA GLY A 56 11.94 -2.10 -4.45
C GLY A 56 11.70 -1.42 -5.80
N SER A 57 11.61 -0.08 -5.84
CA SER A 57 11.48 0.69 -7.09
C SER A 57 12.79 0.85 -7.85
N THR A 58 13.90 0.42 -7.26
CA THR A 58 15.27 0.62 -7.76
C THR A 58 15.83 -0.59 -8.51
N GLN A 59 15.02 -1.61 -8.80
CA GLN A 59 15.41 -2.77 -9.62
C GLN A 59 14.86 -2.69 -11.05
#